data_AF-A0A366ILL9-F1
#
_entry.id   AF-A0A366ILL9-F1
#
_cell.length_a   1.000
_cell.length_b   1.000
_cell.length_c   1.000
_cell.angle_alpha   90.00
_cell.angle_beta   90.00
_cell.angle_gamma   90.00
#
_symmetry.space_group_name_H-M   'P 1'
#
loop_
_entity.id
_entity.type
_entity.pdbx_description
1 polymer ?
#
loop_
_entity_poly.entity_id
_entity_poly.type
_entity_poly.pdbx_seq_one_letter_code
_entity_poly.pdbx_strand_id
1 'polypeptide(L)'
;MSEKLTAQQYRDLIERAIGTSDSDSEPPNSRTLYTPPGHRAALDPNASIVLGGRGVGKTAWFHALLDKEMREIAADRYQMPALRRVRVHIGFGSKNRPDNYPGQRTLNMLLDKGHEAVDIWYAVALYNFESAPVRALADWESRTGWVLQNPEGFETELARIDETTRAEGVTRLLLFDALDLLHSDRAQADVLASGALRLALELRTKTRNLRAKLFLRPDMWESADTNFTDASKLLTNMVDLRWEAASLYSLLFHLMSSAGTNDARTFQDEASWVPRKDGSEDELKRALGLITSEFMGNNYRKGRTYTWIPNHLADGRGQTSPRSLLAAIHKAAGETKIHHPNSGKALHWDDIRTGVQHASETRVKEVKEDIPWVGYTLEALKKKISVPVDQGEVERYWDQAGLKNTLEFQSTATNGLAIDDERSPTGPSGMEYTDLVQDLRDLGIFTVRADGRLDLPDVYRIAFEIGRKGGVPLARKA
;
A
#
# COMPACT_ATOMS: atom_id res chain seq x y z
N MET A 1 24.03 -34.82 -14.35
CA MET A 1 23.23 -33.73 -14.95
C MET A 1 22.24 -33.31 -13.89
N SER A 2 22.24 -32.04 -13.46
CA SER A 2 21.18 -31.57 -12.56
C SER A 2 19.84 -31.73 -13.28
N GLU A 3 18.88 -32.39 -12.63
CA GLU A 3 17.54 -32.60 -13.17
C GLU A 3 16.88 -31.23 -13.32
N LYS A 4 16.45 -30.88 -14.54
CA LYS A 4 15.78 -29.60 -14.79
C LYS A 4 14.30 -29.70 -14.49
N LEU A 5 13.72 -28.64 -13.94
CA LEU A 5 12.30 -28.51 -13.73
C LEU A 5 11.56 -28.49 -15.07
N THR A 6 10.50 -29.29 -15.14
CA THR A 6 9.53 -29.20 -16.22
C THR A 6 8.70 -27.92 -16.10
N ALA A 7 8.08 -27.50 -17.21
CA ALA A 7 7.16 -26.36 -17.21
C ALA A 7 6.00 -26.54 -16.21
N GLN A 8 5.55 -27.79 -15.98
CA GLN A 8 4.51 -28.11 -15.00
C GLN A 8 5.01 -27.91 -13.56
N GLN A 9 6.20 -28.41 -13.23
CA GLN A 9 6.79 -28.19 -11.90
C GLN A 9 7.01 -26.71 -11.60
N TYR A 10 7.42 -25.92 -12.60
CA TYR A 10 7.50 -24.47 -12.42
C TYR A 10 6.14 -23.82 -12.11
N ARG A 11 5.06 -24.26 -12.77
CA ARG A 11 3.70 -23.76 -12.47
C ARG A 11 3.30 -24.11 -11.04
N ASP A 12 3.48 -25.36 -10.65
CA ASP A 12 3.13 -25.82 -9.30
C ASP A 12 4.00 -25.13 -8.22
N LEU A 13 5.28 -24.85 -8.52
CA LEU A 13 6.16 -24.07 -7.65
C LEU A 13 5.69 -22.62 -7.52
N ILE A 14 5.30 -21.96 -8.62
CA ILE A 14 4.76 -20.59 -8.61
C ILE A 14 3.49 -20.52 -7.77
N GLU A 15 2.52 -21.41 -8.03
CA GLU A 15 1.25 -21.47 -7.28
C GLU A 15 1.51 -21.67 -5.79
N ARG A 16 2.41 -22.61 -5.43
CA ARG A 16 2.76 -22.87 -4.03
C ARG A 16 3.50 -21.71 -3.35
N ALA A 17 4.44 -21.09 -4.05
CA ALA A 17 5.30 -20.05 -3.51
C ALA A 17 4.55 -18.74 -3.25
N ILE A 18 3.62 -18.39 -4.15
CA ILE A 18 2.78 -17.20 -4.00
C ILE A 18 1.62 -17.49 -3.03
N GLY A 19 1.09 -18.71 -3.04
CA GLY A 19 -0.12 -19.06 -2.30
C GLY A 19 -1.37 -18.44 -2.92
N THR A 20 -2.51 -18.56 -2.24
CA THR A 20 -3.76 -17.93 -2.67
C THR A 20 -3.69 -16.41 -2.49
N SER A 21 -4.45 -15.66 -3.30
CA SER A 21 -4.50 -14.19 -3.27
C SER A 21 -4.93 -13.59 -1.92
N ASP A 22 -5.56 -14.37 -1.04
CA ASP A 22 -5.97 -13.95 0.31
C ASP A 22 -4.83 -14.05 1.36
N SER A 23 -3.63 -14.47 0.94
CA SER A 23 -2.41 -14.47 1.75
C SER A 23 -1.93 -13.06 2.16
N ASP A 24 -2.56 -11.99 1.65
CA ASP A 24 -2.37 -10.60 2.07
C ASP A 24 -2.50 -10.37 3.59
N SER A 25 -3.11 -11.32 4.30
CA SER A 25 -3.35 -11.26 5.74
C SER A 25 -2.33 -12.03 6.59
N GLU A 26 -1.43 -12.81 5.98
CA GLU A 26 -0.42 -13.56 6.74
C GLU A 26 0.79 -12.68 7.06
N PRO A 27 1.17 -12.55 8.34
CA PRO A 27 2.40 -11.88 8.72
C PRO A 27 3.61 -12.53 8.03
N PRO A 28 4.58 -11.73 7.55
CA PRO A 28 5.79 -12.29 6.97
C PRO A 28 6.56 -13.10 8.03
N ASN A 29 7.21 -14.16 7.58
CA ASN A 29 8.09 -14.99 8.39
C ASN A 29 9.49 -15.04 7.77
N SER A 30 10.42 -15.77 8.37
CA SER A 30 11.82 -15.80 7.92
C SER A 30 11.99 -16.33 6.50
N ARG A 31 11.05 -17.11 5.97
CA ARG A 31 11.09 -17.60 4.59
C ARG A 31 10.48 -16.63 3.59
N THR A 32 9.48 -15.84 3.99
CA THR A 32 8.70 -14.98 3.08
C THR A 32 9.11 -13.50 3.14
N LEU A 33 9.83 -13.08 4.19
CA LEU A 33 10.32 -11.70 4.31
C LEU A 33 11.43 -11.42 3.29
N TYR A 34 11.06 -10.66 2.26
CA TYR A 34 11.98 -9.99 1.34
C TYR A 34 12.24 -8.55 1.80
N THR A 35 13.48 -8.09 1.63
CA THR A 35 13.94 -6.75 2.04
C THR A 35 14.43 -5.95 0.82
N PRO A 36 13.53 -5.31 0.03
CA PRO A 36 13.93 -4.53 -1.13
C PRO A 36 14.90 -3.40 -0.75
N PRO A 37 16.01 -3.18 -1.48
CA PRO A 37 16.97 -2.12 -1.16
C PRO A 37 16.33 -0.73 -0.97
N GLY A 38 15.36 -0.38 -1.82
CA GLY A 38 14.64 0.89 -1.76
C GLY A 38 13.79 1.11 -0.50
N HIS A 39 13.51 0.07 0.28
CA HIS A 39 12.70 0.16 1.50
C HIS A 39 13.51 0.51 2.76
N ARG A 40 14.86 0.59 2.66
CA ARG A 40 15.74 0.86 3.80
C ARG A 40 15.28 2.07 4.64
N ALA A 41 14.97 3.19 3.99
CA ALA A 41 14.59 4.43 4.66
C ALA A 41 13.24 4.31 5.39
N ALA A 42 12.30 3.52 4.86
CA ALA A 42 10.97 3.34 5.46
C ALA A 42 11.05 2.65 6.84
N LEU A 43 12.14 1.92 7.10
CA LEU A 43 12.35 1.17 8.35
C LEU A 43 13.14 1.95 9.39
N ASP A 44 13.74 3.09 9.03
CA ASP A 44 14.37 3.98 9.99
C ASP A 44 13.34 4.40 11.05
N PRO A 45 13.58 4.18 12.36
CA PRO A 45 12.66 4.61 13.42
C PRO A 45 12.32 6.12 13.39
N ASN A 46 13.15 6.96 12.78
CA ASN A 46 12.92 8.40 12.63
C ASN A 46 12.09 8.78 11.40
N ALA A 47 11.86 7.86 10.47
CA ALA A 47 10.91 8.06 9.38
C ALA A 47 9.48 7.92 9.91
N SER A 48 8.85 9.03 10.27
CA SER A 48 7.53 9.04 10.92
C SER A 48 6.39 8.63 9.99
N ILE A 49 6.53 8.84 8.68
CA ILE A 49 5.49 8.53 7.71
C ILE A 49 6.05 7.66 6.59
N VAL A 50 5.39 6.54 6.34
CA VAL A 50 5.66 5.65 5.22
C VAL A 50 4.43 5.65 4.32
N LEU A 51 4.52 6.32 3.17
CA LEU A 51 3.44 6.39 2.19
C LEU A 51 3.48 5.20 1.25
N GLY A 52 2.31 4.66 0.91
CA GLY A 52 2.21 3.66 -0.14
C GLY A 52 0.77 3.26 -0.46
N GLY A 53 0.51 2.95 -1.73
CA GLY A 53 -0.79 2.43 -2.17
C GLY A 53 -1.15 1.07 -1.55
N ARG A 54 -2.33 0.54 -1.90
CA ARG A 54 -2.68 -0.84 -1.55
C ARG A 54 -1.68 -1.83 -2.19
N GLY A 55 -1.39 -2.93 -1.50
CA GLY A 55 -0.53 -4.01 -2.02
C GLY A 55 0.97 -3.76 -2.03
N VAL A 56 1.46 -2.58 -1.61
CA VAL A 56 2.90 -2.26 -1.57
C VAL A 56 3.67 -2.83 -0.37
N GLY A 57 2.98 -3.54 0.53
CA GLY A 57 3.63 -4.21 1.68
C GLY A 57 3.69 -3.37 2.97
N LYS A 58 2.81 -2.37 3.14
CA LYS A 58 2.68 -1.60 4.39
C LYS A 58 2.44 -2.51 5.61
N THR A 59 1.39 -3.34 5.54
CA THR A 59 1.04 -4.30 6.58
C THR A 59 2.11 -5.38 6.79
N ALA A 60 2.82 -5.79 5.73
CA ALA A 60 3.96 -6.69 5.86
C ALA A 60 5.09 -6.06 6.69
N TRP A 61 5.45 -4.79 6.43
CA TRP A 61 6.45 -4.10 7.26
C TRP A 61 5.96 -3.78 8.67
N PHE A 62 4.69 -3.44 8.85
CA PHE A 62 4.08 -3.28 10.17
C PHE A 62 4.28 -4.55 11.02
N HIS A 63 3.97 -5.72 10.46
CA HIS A 63 4.17 -6.99 11.14
C HIS A 63 5.64 -7.38 11.30
N ALA A 64 6.47 -7.18 10.28
CA ALA A 64 7.92 -7.43 10.36
C ALA A 64 8.61 -6.55 11.41
N LEU A 65 8.16 -5.31 11.59
CA LEU A 65 8.67 -4.44 12.64
C LEU A 65 8.18 -4.86 14.01
N LEU A 66 7.05 -5.54 14.17
CA LEU A 66 6.60 -6.05 15.48
C LEU A 66 7.40 -7.29 15.90
N ASP A 67 7.73 -8.16 14.94
CA ASP A 67 8.45 -9.40 15.18
C ASP A 67 9.96 -9.21 15.35
N LYS A 68 10.54 -9.79 16.41
CA LYS A 68 11.97 -9.62 16.71
C LYS A 68 12.87 -10.29 15.68
N GLU A 69 12.53 -11.49 15.22
CA GLU A 69 13.33 -12.23 14.22
C GLU A 69 13.33 -11.47 12.89
N MET A 70 12.18 -10.94 12.48
CA MET A 70 12.06 -10.14 11.26
C MET A 70 12.84 -8.84 11.35
N ARG A 71 12.82 -8.16 12.51
CA ARG A 71 13.68 -6.98 12.74
C ARG A 71 15.16 -7.31 12.64
N GLU A 72 15.62 -8.46 13.15
CA GLU A 72 17.02 -8.88 13.02
C GLU A 72 17.42 -9.11 11.56
N ILE A 73 16.56 -9.80 10.80
CA ILE A 73 16.76 -10.00 9.36
C ILE A 73 16.88 -8.66 8.63
N ALA A 74 15.97 -7.72 8.91
CA ALA A 74 16.02 -6.39 8.31
C ALA A 74 17.26 -5.60 8.76
N ALA A 75 17.67 -5.71 10.03
CA ALA A 75 18.86 -5.06 10.56
C ALA A 75 20.12 -5.51 9.83
N ASP A 76 20.26 -6.80 9.56
CA ASP A 76 21.39 -7.34 8.80
C ASP A 76 21.36 -6.92 7.34
N ARG A 77 20.21 -7.12 6.68
CA ARG A 77 20.07 -6.85 5.24
C ARG A 77 20.28 -5.39 4.89
N TYR A 78 19.76 -4.49 5.71
CA TYR A 78 19.95 -3.06 5.47
C TYR A 78 21.21 -2.51 6.13
N GLN A 79 21.94 -3.28 6.93
CA GLN A 79 23.00 -2.73 7.79
C GLN A 79 22.44 -1.59 8.67
N MET A 80 21.37 -1.90 9.42
CA MET A 80 20.66 -0.97 10.32
C MET A 80 20.67 -1.50 11.76
N PRO A 81 21.78 -1.37 12.52
CA PRO A 81 21.85 -1.82 13.90
C PRO A 81 20.78 -1.19 14.81
N ALA A 82 20.27 0.00 14.45
CA ALA A 82 19.21 0.69 15.17
C ALA A 82 17.95 -0.18 15.33
N LEU A 83 17.60 -1.04 14.36
CA LEU A 83 16.42 -1.92 14.42
C LEU A 83 16.50 -2.96 15.57
N ARG A 84 17.71 -3.31 16.02
CA ARG A 84 17.95 -4.20 17.17
C ARG A 84 17.66 -3.52 18.51
N ARG A 85 17.63 -2.18 18.52
CA ARG A 85 17.44 -1.34 19.69
C ARG A 85 16.08 -0.67 19.69
N VAL A 86 15.06 -1.29 19.08
CA VAL A 86 13.69 -0.78 19.08
C VAL A 86 12.76 -1.69 19.89
N ARG A 87 12.01 -1.09 20.81
CA ARG A 87 10.83 -1.71 21.45
C ARG A 87 9.59 -1.23 20.72
N VAL A 88 8.89 -2.13 20.06
CA VAL A 88 7.78 -1.78 19.16
C VAL A 88 6.45 -2.05 19.83
N HIS A 89 5.55 -1.07 19.73
CA HIS A 89 4.20 -1.08 20.29
C HIS A 89 3.19 -0.83 19.17
N ILE A 90 1.93 -1.18 19.41
CA ILE A 90 0.84 -1.01 18.44
C ILE A 90 -0.03 0.16 18.88
N GLY A 91 -0.07 1.21 18.06
CA GLY A 91 -1.00 2.33 18.21
C GLY A 91 -2.34 2.03 17.54
N PHE A 92 -2.30 1.49 16.32
CA PHE A 92 -3.48 1.00 15.60
C PHE A 92 -3.08 -0.02 14.53
N GLY A 93 -3.99 -0.92 14.16
CA GLY A 93 -3.76 -1.90 13.10
C GLY A 93 -5.03 -2.63 12.69
N SER A 94 -4.93 -3.45 11.64
CA SER A 94 -6.07 -4.15 11.04
C SER A 94 -6.75 -5.19 11.94
N LYS A 95 -6.01 -5.80 12.88
CA LYS A 95 -6.56 -6.77 13.83
C LYS A 95 -7.04 -6.05 15.08
N ASN A 96 -8.30 -6.23 15.46
CA ASN A 96 -8.83 -5.65 16.69
C ASN A 96 -8.01 -6.10 17.93
N ARG A 97 -7.43 -5.14 18.65
CA ARG A 97 -6.63 -5.34 19.86
C ARG A 97 -7.07 -4.36 20.94
N PRO A 98 -8.21 -4.63 21.63
CA PRO A 98 -8.76 -3.71 22.62
C PRO A 98 -7.82 -3.46 23.81
N ASP A 99 -6.89 -4.39 24.05
CA ASP A 99 -5.86 -4.27 25.08
C ASP A 99 -4.80 -3.22 24.77
N ASN A 100 -4.70 -2.73 23.52
CA ASN A 100 -3.67 -1.78 23.08
C ASN A 100 -4.23 -0.41 22.70
N TYR A 101 -5.45 -0.36 22.15
CA TYR A 101 -6.08 0.88 21.66
C TYR A 101 -7.62 0.77 21.68
N PRO A 102 -8.35 1.90 21.67
CA PRO A 102 -9.80 1.89 21.59
C PRO A 102 -10.28 1.31 20.26
N GLY A 103 -11.31 0.46 20.31
CA GLY A 103 -11.99 0.01 19.10
C GLY A 103 -12.81 1.14 18.46
N GLN A 104 -13.26 0.93 17.22
CA GLN A 104 -14.01 1.92 16.43
C GLN A 104 -15.19 2.54 17.20
N ARG A 105 -16.04 1.73 17.85
CA ARG A 105 -17.16 2.27 18.65
C ARG A 105 -16.72 3.22 19.77
N THR A 106 -15.59 2.94 20.40
CA THR A 106 -15.03 3.78 21.46
C THR A 106 -14.40 5.04 20.88
N LEU A 107 -13.70 4.95 19.74
CA LEU A 107 -13.19 6.11 19.02
C LEU A 107 -14.32 7.08 18.68
N ASN A 108 -15.42 6.58 18.11
CA ASN A 108 -16.60 7.39 17.78
C ASN A 108 -17.16 8.09 19.02
N MET A 109 -17.40 7.33 20.09
CA MET A 109 -17.90 7.89 21.34
C MET A 109 -17.00 9.00 21.89
N LEU A 110 -15.67 8.87 21.77
CA LEU A 110 -14.74 9.88 22.25
C LEU A 110 -14.80 11.15 21.38
N LEU A 111 -14.85 11.01 20.06
CA LEU A 111 -15.02 12.15 19.15
C LEU A 111 -16.37 12.85 19.37
N ASP A 112 -17.46 12.09 19.52
CA ASP A 112 -18.80 12.62 19.79
C ASP A 112 -18.87 13.40 21.12
N LYS A 113 -18.01 13.04 22.09
CA LYS A 113 -17.86 13.75 23.37
C LYS A 113 -16.96 14.99 23.28
N GLY A 114 -16.45 15.32 22.09
CA GLY A 114 -15.59 16.48 21.85
C GLY A 114 -14.12 16.27 22.24
N HIS A 115 -13.65 15.02 22.39
CA HIS A 115 -12.23 14.77 22.54
C HIS A 115 -11.50 14.95 21.21
N GLU A 116 -10.41 15.70 21.22
CA GLU A 116 -9.53 15.82 20.05
C GLU A 116 -8.83 14.49 19.78
N ALA A 117 -8.69 14.14 18.49
CA ALA A 117 -8.06 12.88 18.08
C ALA A 117 -6.63 12.72 18.62
N VAL A 118 -5.86 13.82 18.70
CA VAL A 118 -4.48 13.78 19.21
C VAL A 118 -4.42 13.36 20.69
N ASP A 119 -5.38 13.77 21.53
CA ASP A 119 -5.42 13.41 22.94
C ASP A 119 -5.78 11.95 23.16
N ILE A 120 -6.68 11.41 22.31
CA ILE A 120 -6.97 9.98 22.26
C ILE A 120 -5.68 9.21 21.96
N TRP A 121 -4.90 9.66 20.96
CA TRP A 121 -3.65 9.01 20.61
C TRP A 121 -2.55 9.18 21.65
N TYR A 122 -2.54 10.28 22.41
CA TYR A 122 -1.67 10.42 23.58
C TYR A 122 -1.99 9.41 24.66
N ALA A 123 -3.27 9.20 24.96
CA ALA A 123 -3.69 8.18 25.90
C ALA A 123 -3.25 6.78 25.44
N VAL A 124 -3.39 6.47 24.14
CA VAL A 124 -2.88 5.23 23.54
C VAL A 124 -1.35 5.12 23.67
N ALA A 125 -0.61 6.18 23.38
CA ALA A 125 0.84 6.19 23.48
C ALA A 125 1.32 5.96 24.91
N LEU A 126 0.81 6.72 25.89
CA LEU A 126 1.17 6.57 27.30
C LEU A 126 0.81 5.19 27.85
N TYR A 127 -0.36 4.67 27.50
CA TYR A 127 -0.77 3.32 27.89
C TYR A 127 0.19 2.24 27.36
N ASN A 128 0.55 2.32 26.07
CA ASN A 128 1.48 1.38 25.43
C ASN A 128 2.92 1.53 25.94
N PHE A 129 3.34 2.75 26.26
CA PHE A 129 4.62 3.06 26.90
C PHE A 129 4.63 2.82 28.41
N GLU A 130 3.64 2.11 28.92
CA GLU A 130 3.62 1.61 30.30
C GLU A 130 3.57 2.71 31.36
N SER A 131 2.89 3.82 31.04
CA SER A 131 2.61 4.85 32.01
C SER A 131 1.73 4.33 33.14
N ALA A 132 2.22 4.39 34.38
CA ALA A 132 1.51 3.90 35.55
C ALA A 132 0.14 4.58 35.78
N PRO A 133 0.01 5.92 35.79
CA PRO A 133 -1.29 6.56 36.01
C PRO A 133 -2.31 6.23 34.93
N VAL A 134 -1.88 6.14 33.66
CA VAL A 134 -2.78 5.81 32.54
C VAL A 134 -3.18 4.33 32.55
N ARG A 135 -2.26 3.41 32.88
CA ARG A 135 -2.57 1.96 32.97
C ARG A 135 -3.48 1.60 34.15
N ALA A 136 -3.48 2.39 35.21
CA ALA A 136 -4.37 2.18 36.35
C ALA A 136 -5.85 2.45 36.01
N LEU A 137 -6.12 3.17 34.93
CA LEU A 137 -7.48 3.54 34.51
C LEU A 137 -8.11 2.42 33.66
N ALA A 138 -9.39 2.14 33.96
CA ALA A 138 -10.11 0.98 33.43
C ALA A 138 -10.45 1.11 31.94
N ASP A 139 -10.84 2.30 31.49
CA ASP A 139 -11.36 2.54 30.14
C ASP A 139 -10.64 3.68 29.40
N TRP A 140 -10.86 3.74 28.09
CA TRP A 140 -10.21 4.71 27.20
C TRP A 140 -10.70 6.14 27.39
N GLU A 141 -11.93 6.33 27.86
CA GLU A 141 -12.45 7.66 28.18
C GLU A 141 -11.72 8.26 29.36
N SER A 142 -11.59 7.51 30.45
CA SER A 142 -10.83 7.90 31.63
C SER A 142 -9.36 8.18 31.28
N ARG A 143 -8.75 7.34 30.43
CA ARG A 143 -7.36 7.53 29.97
C ARG A 143 -7.18 8.80 29.14
N THR A 144 -8.12 9.09 28.23
CA THR A 144 -8.12 10.31 27.42
C THR A 144 -8.39 11.53 28.30
N GLY A 145 -9.34 11.43 29.24
CA GLY A 145 -9.63 12.46 30.24
C GLY A 145 -8.42 12.77 31.12
N TRP A 146 -7.60 11.77 31.48
CA TRP A 146 -6.39 11.99 32.27
C TRP A 146 -5.38 12.89 31.55
N VAL A 147 -5.18 12.70 30.25
CA VAL A 147 -4.27 13.54 29.43
C VAL A 147 -4.73 15.00 29.47
N LEU A 148 -6.03 15.24 29.29
CA LEU A 148 -6.63 16.57 29.27
C LEU A 148 -6.64 17.26 30.65
N GLN A 149 -6.94 16.51 31.71
CA GLN A 149 -7.11 17.05 33.05
C GLN A 149 -5.79 17.20 33.80
N ASN A 150 -4.68 16.66 33.29
CA ASN A 150 -3.37 16.66 33.95
C ASN A 150 -2.24 17.11 32.99
N PRO A 151 -2.27 18.33 32.41
CA PRO A 151 -1.29 18.75 31.41
C PRO A 151 0.18 18.70 31.92
N GLU A 152 0.44 19.21 33.12
CA GLU A 152 1.78 19.14 33.73
C GLU A 152 2.18 17.69 34.07
N GLY A 153 1.22 16.88 34.52
CA GLY A 153 1.42 15.46 34.81
C GLY A 153 1.73 14.65 33.55
N PHE A 154 1.05 14.96 32.45
CA PHE A 154 1.28 14.42 31.12
C PHE A 154 2.71 14.74 30.64
N GLU A 155 3.14 15.99 30.70
CA GLU A 155 4.50 16.38 30.29
C GLU A 155 5.58 15.71 31.15
N THR A 156 5.37 15.69 32.47
CA THR A 156 6.27 15.03 33.42
C THR A 156 6.41 13.55 33.10
N GLU A 157 5.29 12.88 32.84
CA GLU A 157 5.27 11.44 32.55
C GLU A 157 5.91 11.12 31.20
N LEU A 158 5.64 11.93 30.17
CA LEU A 158 6.27 11.76 28.85
C LEU A 158 7.80 11.94 28.94
N ALA A 159 8.27 12.96 29.67
CA ALA A 159 9.69 13.21 29.90
C ALA A 159 10.35 12.05 30.69
N ARG A 160 9.66 11.54 31.73
CA ARG A 160 10.13 10.40 32.53
C ARG A 160 10.28 9.14 31.67
N ILE A 161 9.30 8.86 30.82
CA ILE A 161 9.33 7.71 29.90
C ILE A 161 10.47 7.87 28.89
N ASP A 162 10.67 9.06 28.32
CA ASP A 162 11.77 9.32 27.37
C ASP A 162 13.14 9.12 28.02
N GLU A 163 13.36 9.66 29.23
CA GLU A 163 14.62 9.51 29.96
C GLU A 163 14.90 8.06 30.32
N THR A 164 13.88 7.34 30.80
CA THR A 164 14.00 5.90 31.09
C THR A 164 14.38 5.12 29.83
N THR A 165 13.69 5.40 28.72
CA THR A 165 13.92 4.74 27.43
C THR A 165 15.33 5.04 26.89
N ARG A 166 15.82 6.26 27.13
CA ARG A 166 17.18 6.66 26.78
C ARG A 166 18.23 5.93 27.62
N ALA A 167 18.02 5.82 28.93
CA ALA A 167 18.90 5.08 29.83
C ALA A 167 18.99 3.58 29.45
N GLU A 168 17.89 3.00 28.95
CA GLU A 168 17.86 1.64 28.40
C GLU A 168 18.60 1.50 27.05
N GLY A 169 18.96 2.61 26.40
CA GLY A 169 19.62 2.62 25.09
C GLY A 169 18.73 2.08 23.97
N VAL A 170 17.41 2.27 24.07
CA VAL A 170 16.44 1.81 23.08
C VAL A 170 15.59 2.97 22.54
N THR A 171 14.86 2.72 21.46
CA THR A 171 13.78 3.58 20.96
C THR A 171 12.45 2.86 21.17
N ARG A 172 11.46 3.51 21.77
CA ARG A 172 10.08 3.01 21.79
C ARG A 172 9.36 3.54 20.56
N LEU A 173 8.86 2.64 19.73
CA LEU A 173 8.21 2.96 18.46
C LEU A 173 6.76 2.51 18.49
N LEU A 174 5.83 3.46 18.36
CA LEU A 174 4.40 3.20 18.23
C LEU A 174 4.04 3.10 16.74
N LEU A 175 3.51 1.96 16.32
CA LEU A 175 3.14 1.73 14.91
C LEU A 175 1.66 1.94 14.66
N PHE A 176 1.36 2.52 13.51
CA PHE A 176 0.02 2.66 12.97
C PHE A 176 -0.02 2.09 11.55
N ASP A 177 -0.94 1.18 11.29
CA ASP A 177 -1.25 0.65 9.96
C ASP A 177 -2.77 0.52 9.79
N ALA A 178 -3.22 0.33 8.56
CA ALA A 178 -4.64 0.17 8.23
C ALA A 178 -5.52 1.31 8.77
N LEU A 179 -5.01 2.55 8.77
CA LEU A 179 -5.70 3.73 9.28
C LEU A 179 -7.03 4.00 8.54
N ASP A 180 -7.20 3.43 7.35
CA ASP A 180 -8.46 3.41 6.63
C ASP A 180 -9.58 2.61 7.32
N LEU A 181 -9.25 1.80 8.35
CA LEU A 181 -10.21 1.07 9.19
C LEU A 181 -10.57 1.81 10.49
N LEU A 182 -10.07 3.03 10.70
CA LEU A 182 -10.33 3.81 11.91
C LEU A 182 -11.82 4.13 12.10
N HIS A 183 -12.51 4.43 11.00
CA HIS A 183 -13.92 4.82 11.00
C HIS A 183 -14.58 4.43 9.66
N SER A 184 -15.89 4.15 9.66
CA SER A 184 -16.64 3.82 8.43
C SER A 184 -16.99 5.06 7.61
N ASP A 185 -17.34 6.15 8.28
CA ASP A 185 -17.27 7.50 7.73
C ASP A 185 -15.80 7.93 7.61
N ARG A 186 -15.44 8.31 6.39
CA ARG A 186 -14.08 8.67 6.03
C ARG A 186 -13.65 10.01 6.63
N ALA A 187 -14.55 10.98 6.79
CA ALA A 187 -14.20 12.28 7.38
C ALA A 187 -13.67 12.09 8.82
N GLN A 188 -14.35 11.24 9.60
CA GLN A 188 -13.92 10.87 10.95
C GLN A 188 -12.61 10.07 10.94
N ALA A 189 -12.39 9.19 9.94
CA ALA A 189 -11.12 8.48 9.79
C ALA A 189 -9.95 9.44 9.51
N ASP A 190 -10.19 10.49 8.72
CA ASP A 190 -9.20 11.52 8.41
C ASP A 190 -8.90 12.42 9.62
N VAL A 191 -9.90 12.76 10.43
CA VAL A 191 -9.70 13.44 11.73
C VAL A 191 -8.80 12.60 12.65
N LEU A 192 -9.10 11.30 12.77
CA LEU A 192 -8.30 10.38 13.56
C LEU A 192 -6.89 10.21 13.00
N ALA A 193 -6.71 10.08 11.68
CA ALA A 193 -5.41 10.01 11.03
C ALA A 193 -4.59 11.29 11.24
N SER A 194 -5.23 12.46 11.16
CA SER A 194 -4.63 13.77 11.43
C SER A 194 -4.15 13.88 12.89
N GLY A 195 -4.94 13.38 13.85
CA GLY A 195 -4.51 13.27 15.24
C GLY A 195 -3.27 12.38 15.41
N ALA A 196 -3.20 11.26 14.69
CA ALA A 196 -2.04 10.35 14.75
C ALA A 196 -0.79 10.99 14.11
N LEU A 197 -0.96 11.78 13.04
CA LEU A 197 0.10 12.57 12.42
C LEU A 197 0.63 13.64 13.39
N ARG A 198 -0.26 14.35 14.09
CA ARG A 198 0.11 15.31 15.14
C ARG A 198 0.89 14.64 16.27
N LEU A 199 0.42 13.49 16.79
CA LEU A 199 1.16 12.70 17.77
C LEU A 199 2.57 12.35 17.28
N ALA A 200 2.70 11.89 16.04
CA ALA A 200 4.01 11.52 15.48
C ALA A 200 4.98 12.70 15.39
N LEU A 201 4.48 13.87 14.98
CA LEU A 201 5.26 15.09 14.99
C LEU A 201 5.72 15.45 16.40
N GLU A 202 4.81 15.45 17.37
CA GLU A 202 5.10 15.86 18.74
C GLU A 202 6.05 14.90 19.45
N LEU A 203 5.88 13.58 19.31
CA LEU A 203 6.85 12.62 19.85
C LEU A 203 8.24 12.83 19.25
N ARG A 204 8.31 13.13 17.94
CA ARG A 204 9.58 13.39 17.26
C ARG A 204 10.25 14.67 17.73
N THR A 205 9.50 15.76 17.94
CA THR A 205 10.05 17.08 18.27
C THR A 205 10.31 17.26 19.77
N LYS A 206 9.48 16.66 20.62
CA LYS A 206 9.55 16.82 22.08
C LYS A 206 10.36 15.73 22.79
N THR A 207 10.65 14.60 22.14
CA THR A 207 11.33 13.46 22.79
C THR A 207 12.50 12.95 21.96
N ARG A 208 13.47 12.27 22.60
CA ARG A 208 14.64 11.71 21.89
C ARG A 208 14.46 10.26 21.45
N ASN A 209 13.72 9.48 22.22
CA ASN A 209 13.67 8.04 22.12
C ASN A 209 12.22 7.50 21.98
N LEU A 210 11.20 8.35 21.99
CA LEU A 210 9.81 7.97 21.68
C LEU A 210 9.47 8.39 20.26
N ARG A 211 8.95 7.46 19.47
CA ARG A 211 8.62 7.69 18.06
C ARG A 211 7.27 7.09 17.74
N ALA A 212 6.57 7.68 16.78
CA ALA A 212 5.48 7.01 16.08
C ALA A 212 5.81 6.91 14.58
N LYS A 213 5.37 5.81 13.98
CA LYS A 213 5.51 5.54 12.55
C LYS A 213 4.16 5.12 11.98
N LEU A 214 3.71 5.88 10.98
CA LEU A 214 2.43 5.71 10.33
C LEU A 214 2.64 5.15 8.93
N PHE A 215 2.00 4.04 8.64
CA PHE A 215 1.86 3.49 7.30
C PHE A 215 0.56 4.02 6.69
N LEU A 216 0.69 4.95 5.75
CA LEU A 216 -0.42 5.73 5.21
C LEU A 216 -0.58 5.49 3.71
N ARG A 217 -1.81 5.64 3.22
CA ARG A 217 -2.07 5.73 1.79
C ARG A 217 -1.87 7.17 1.30
N PRO A 218 -1.49 7.40 0.04
CA PRO A 218 -1.33 8.76 -0.49
C PRO A 218 -2.60 9.60 -0.39
N ASP A 219 -3.77 9.02 -0.67
CA ASP A 219 -5.07 9.70 -0.58
C ASP A 219 -5.39 10.17 0.85
N MET A 220 -5.02 9.38 1.87
CA MET A 220 -5.20 9.78 3.28
C MET A 220 -4.25 10.91 3.69
N TRP A 221 -3.07 10.97 3.09
CA TRP A 221 -2.13 12.06 3.34
C TRP A 221 -2.61 13.36 2.69
N GLU A 222 -3.13 13.25 1.46
CA GLU A 222 -3.68 14.38 0.70
C GLU A 222 -4.96 14.92 1.36
N SER A 223 -5.79 14.07 1.98
CA SER A 223 -7.02 14.48 2.68
C SER A 223 -6.82 14.90 4.15
N ALA A 224 -5.74 14.45 4.80
CA ALA A 224 -5.48 14.79 6.20
C ALA A 224 -5.25 16.30 6.38
N ASP A 225 -5.85 16.86 7.44
CA ASP A 225 -5.56 18.24 7.82
C ASP A 225 -4.13 18.33 8.37
N THR A 226 -3.24 18.83 7.52
CA THR A 226 -1.83 19.08 7.85
C THR A 226 -1.57 20.54 8.22
N ASN A 227 -2.61 21.37 8.44
CA ASN A 227 -2.48 22.77 8.87
C ASN A 227 -2.20 22.90 10.38
N PHE A 228 -1.24 22.14 10.88
CA PHE A 228 -0.71 22.31 12.23
C PHE A 228 0.75 22.80 12.19
N THR A 229 1.15 23.53 13.22
CA THR A 229 2.50 24.09 13.36
C THR A 229 3.55 23.00 13.13
N ASP A 230 4.58 23.31 12.33
CA ASP A 230 5.69 22.41 12.01
C ASP A 230 5.36 21.13 11.20
N ALA A 231 4.18 21.03 10.57
CA ALA A 231 3.84 19.90 9.69
C ALA A 231 4.88 19.65 8.56
N SER A 232 5.58 20.70 8.12
CA SER A 232 6.69 20.57 7.14
C SER A 232 7.83 19.66 7.62
N LYS A 233 8.01 19.48 8.94
CA LYS A 233 8.99 18.54 9.51
C LYS A 233 8.57 17.08 9.31
N LEU A 234 7.29 16.80 9.15
CA LEU A 234 6.81 15.46 8.77
C LEU A 234 7.18 15.15 7.32
N LEU A 235 7.01 16.11 6.41
CA LEU A 235 7.39 15.97 5.00
C LEU A 235 8.88 15.62 4.83
N THR A 236 9.77 16.22 5.61
CA THR A 236 11.22 15.93 5.54
C THR A 236 11.58 14.48 5.87
N ASN A 237 10.74 13.77 6.64
CA ASN A 237 10.99 12.39 7.10
C ASN A 237 9.93 11.42 6.56
N MET A 238 9.21 11.84 5.53
CA MET A 238 8.26 11.04 4.81
C MET A 238 9.01 10.19 3.79
N VAL A 239 8.68 8.90 3.74
CA VAL A 239 9.31 7.96 2.81
C VAL A 239 8.23 7.26 2.00
N ASP A 240 8.40 7.24 0.69
CA ASP A 240 7.54 6.44 -0.19
C ASP A 240 8.00 4.98 -0.21
N LEU A 241 7.07 4.07 0.02
CA LEU A 241 7.26 2.62 -0.11
C LEU A 241 7.10 2.22 -1.58
N ARG A 242 8.17 2.41 -2.36
CA ARG A 242 8.20 2.19 -3.81
C ARG A 242 8.85 0.86 -4.19
N TRP A 243 8.33 0.26 -5.23
CA TRP A 243 8.84 -0.99 -5.78
C TRP A 243 9.37 -0.81 -7.20
N GLU A 244 10.65 -1.08 -7.35
CA GLU A 244 11.28 -1.16 -8.67
C GLU A 244 11.01 -2.52 -9.32
N ALA A 245 10.98 -2.57 -10.65
CA ALA A 245 10.80 -3.81 -11.41
C ALA A 245 11.80 -4.91 -10.98
N ALA A 246 13.05 -4.54 -10.72
CA ALA A 246 14.07 -5.46 -10.25
C ALA A 246 13.72 -6.09 -8.88
N SER A 247 13.20 -5.28 -7.96
CA SER A 247 12.77 -5.73 -6.63
C SER A 247 11.51 -6.59 -6.70
N LEU A 248 10.58 -6.30 -7.62
CA LEU A 248 9.37 -7.09 -7.83
C LEU A 248 9.68 -8.51 -8.31
N TYR A 249 10.58 -8.65 -9.29
CA TYR A 249 11.02 -9.98 -9.74
C TYR A 249 11.90 -10.69 -8.69
N SER A 250 12.75 -9.95 -7.99
CA SER A 250 13.55 -10.53 -6.91
C SER A 250 12.67 -11.06 -5.77
N LEU A 251 11.54 -10.39 -5.46
CA LEU A 251 10.53 -10.91 -4.54
C LEU A 251 9.92 -12.23 -5.04
N LEU A 252 9.50 -12.29 -6.30
CA LEU A 252 8.95 -13.53 -6.88
C LEU A 252 9.94 -14.69 -6.73
N PHE A 253 11.20 -14.48 -7.13
CA PHE A 253 12.23 -15.51 -7.07
C PHE A 253 12.66 -15.83 -5.64
N HIS A 254 12.60 -14.86 -4.73
CA HIS A 254 12.73 -15.12 -3.29
C HIS A 254 11.64 -16.09 -2.81
N LEU A 255 10.37 -15.83 -3.12
CA LEU A 255 9.27 -16.72 -2.71
C LEU A 255 9.44 -18.12 -3.30
N MET A 256 9.76 -18.23 -4.58
CA MET A 256 10.00 -19.51 -5.26
C MET A 256 11.18 -20.28 -4.64
N SER A 257 12.31 -19.62 -4.39
CA SER A 257 13.47 -20.25 -3.75
C SER A 257 13.22 -20.61 -2.28
N SER A 258 12.35 -19.88 -1.58
CA SER A 258 12.01 -20.10 -0.18
C SER A 258 10.88 -21.11 0.08
N ALA A 259 10.24 -21.66 -0.96
CA ALA A 259 9.05 -22.51 -0.81
C ALA A 259 9.30 -23.85 -0.07
N GLY A 260 10.56 -24.21 0.18
CA GLY A 260 10.94 -25.35 1.04
C GLY A 260 10.68 -26.73 0.43
N THR A 261 10.52 -26.82 -0.89
CA THR A 261 10.32 -28.06 -1.64
C THR A 261 11.60 -28.49 -2.38
N ASN A 262 11.61 -29.71 -2.92
CA ASN A 262 12.67 -30.13 -3.84
C ASN A 262 12.70 -29.25 -5.10
N ASP A 263 11.54 -28.91 -5.66
CA ASP A 263 11.48 -28.01 -6.82
C ASP A 263 12.06 -26.62 -6.51
N ALA A 264 11.86 -26.11 -5.29
CA ALA A 264 12.49 -24.86 -4.87
C ALA A 264 14.03 -24.96 -4.88
N ARG A 265 14.60 -26.08 -4.43
CA ARG A 265 16.06 -26.32 -4.47
C ARG A 265 16.56 -26.42 -5.90
N THR A 266 15.87 -27.17 -6.76
CA THR A 266 16.21 -27.27 -8.17
C THR A 266 16.16 -25.91 -8.88
N PHE A 267 15.16 -25.08 -8.56
CA PHE A 267 15.10 -23.69 -9.05
C PHE A 267 16.31 -22.87 -8.58
N GLN A 268 16.72 -22.99 -7.31
CA GLN A 268 17.91 -22.27 -6.81
C GLN A 268 19.15 -22.61 -7.64
N ASP A 269 19.34 -23.89 -7.96
CA ASP A 269 20.47 -24.37 -8.76
C ASP A 269 20.38 -23.89 -10.22
N GLU A 270 19.23 -24.07 -10.88
CA GLU A 270 19.03 -23.69 -12.28
C GLU A 270 19.10 -22.19 -12.52
N ALA A 271 18.48 -21.40 -11.65
CA ALA A 271 18.45 -19.94 -11.74
C ALA A 271 19.68 -19.27 -11.13
N SER A 272 20.54 -20.03 -10.44
CA SER A 272 21.61 -19.47 -9.60
C SER A 272 21.06 -18.41 -8.64
N TRP A 273 19.94 -18.73 -8.00
CA TRP A 273 19.16 -17.82 -7.19
C TRP A 273 19.06 -18.32 -5.76
N VAL A 274 19.52 -17.53 -4.80
CA VAL A 274 19.38 -17.85 -3.38
C VAL A 274 18.27 -16.99 -2.75
N PRO A 275 17.60 -17.47 -1.68
CA PRO A 275 16.64 -16.65 -0.96
C PRO A 275 17.22 -15.29 -0.62
N ARG A 276 16.37 -14.25 -0.65
CA ARG A 276 16.72 -12.88 -0.28
C ARG A 276 17.73 -12.18 -1.20
N LYS A 277 18.19 -12.79 -2.29
CA LYS A 277 19.05 -12.14 -3.29
C LYS A 277 18.36 -10.93 -3.93
N ASP A 278 19.12 -9.84 -4.09
CA ASP A 278 18.74 -8.70 -4.91
C ASP A 278 19.44 -8.88 -6.28
N GLY A 279 18.70 -9.25 -7.31
CA GLY A 279 19.30 -9.60 -8.61
C GLY A 279 19.59 -8.40 -9.49
N SER A 280 20.70 -8.48 -10.24
CA SER A 280 20.92 -7.59 -11.38
C SER A 280 19.89 -7.86 -12.49
N GLU A 281 19.67 -6.87 -13.35
CA GLU A 281 18.71 -7.00 -14.47
C GLU A 281 19.00 -8.23 -15.35
N ASP A 282 20.26 -8.55 -15.60
CA ASP A 282 20.64 -9.72 -16.41
C ASP A 282 20.36 -11.04 -15.70
N GLU A 283 20.60 -11.12 -14.39
CA GLU A 283 20.24 -12.29 -13.58
C GLU A 283 18.73 -12.50 -13.56
N LEU A 284 17.97 -11.41 -13.41
CA LEU A 284 16.52 -11.43 -13.41
C LEU A 284 15.94 -11.87 -14.75
N LYS A 285 16.46 -11.35 -15.87
CA LYS A 285 16.07 -11.78 -17.21
C LYS A 285 16.37 -13.26 -17.45
N ARG A 286 17.52 -13.76 -16.99
CA ARG A 286 17.86 -15.19 -17.09
C ARG A 286 16.90 -16.05 -16.28
N ALA A 287 16.65 -15.70 -15.02
CA ALA A 287 15.73 -16.43 -14.16
C ALA A 287 14.28 -16.38 -14.71
N LEU A 288 13.82 -15.21 -15.17
CA LEU A 288 12.51 -15.06 -15.80
C LEU A 288 12.39 -15.89 -17.08
N GLY A 289 13.47 -15.98 -17.85
CA GLY A 289 13.55 -16.79 -19.08
C GLY A 289 13.42 -18.29 -18.84
N LEU A 290 13.54 -18.79 -17.60
CA LEU A 290 13.23 -20.18 -17.26
C LEU A 290 11.71 -20.42 -17.30
N ILE A 291 10.92 -19.44 -16.85
CA ILE A 291 9.46 -19.57 -16.70
C ILE A 291 8.66 -18.94 -17.85
N THR A 292 9.22 -17.98 -18.59
CA THR A 292 8.54 -17.29 -19.69
C THR A 292 9.32 -17.35 -21.01
N SER A 293 8.67 -16.91 -22.10
CA SER A 293 9.35 -16.55 -23.35
C SER A 293 9.91 -15.13 -23.26
N GLU A 294 10.93 -14.81 -24.06
CA GLU A 294 11.58 -13.49 -24.06
C GLU A 294 10.61 -12.36 -24.46
N PHE A 295 9.63 -12.67 -25.31
CA PHE A 295 8.67 -11.71 -25.87
C PHE A 295 7.23 -12.13 -25.60
N MET A 296 6.33 -11.15 -25.54
CA MET A 296 4.88 -11.37 -25.32
C MET A 296 4.14 -11.84 -26.59
N GLY A 297 4.73 -12.80 -27.28
CA GLY A 297 4.23 -13.42 -28.51
C GLY A 297 5.37 -13.94 -29.39
N ASN A 298 5.06 -14.25 -30.65
CA ASN A 298 5.99 -14.93 -31.57
C ASN A 298 7.22 -14.10 -32.01
N ASN A 299 7.28 -12.79 -31.70
CA ASN A 299 8.39 -11.95 -32.16
C ASN A 299 8.62 -10.72 -31.27
N TYR A 300 9.78 -10.08 -31.49
CA TYR A 300 10.26 -8.91 -30.75
C TYR A 300 9.33 -7.69 -30.77
N ARG A 301 8.43 -7.59 -31.76
CA ARG A 301 7.51 -6.44 -31.89
C ARG A 301 6.37 -6.47 -30.86
N LYS A 302 6.21 -7.58 -30.13
CA LYS A 302 5.20 -7.71 -29.07
C LYS A 302 5.67 -7.21 -27.71
N GLY A 303 6.91 -6.74 -27.60
CA GLY A 303 7.51 -6.26 -26.36
C GLY A 303 8.18 -7.38 -25.57
N ARG A 304 9.22 -7.01 -24.83
CA ARG A 304 9.99 -7.93 -23.97
C ARG A 304 9.19 -8.24 -22.70
N THR A 305 9.07 -9.52 -22.35
CA THR A 305 8.26 -9.98 -21.19
C THR A 305 8.70 -9.30 -19.89
N TYR A 306 10.01 -9.16 -19.68
CA TYR A 306 10.60 -8.52 -18.50
C TYR A 306 10.10 -7.09 -18.27
N THR A 307 9.99 -6.28 -19.31
CA THR A 307 9.48 -4.90 -19.18
C THR A 307 7.96 -4.83 -19.31
N TRP A 308 7.37 -5.75 -20.08
CA TRP A 308 5.96 -5.70 -20.42
C TRP A 308 5.07 -5.90 -19.20
N ILE A 309 5.36 -6.89 -18.34
CA ILE A 309 4.51 -7.22 -17.18
C ILE A 309 4.40 -6.03 -16.21
N PRO A 310 5.50 -5.49 -15.64
CA PRO A 310 5.39 -4.36 -14.70
C PRO A 310 4.77 -3.13 -15.38
N ASN A 311 5.12 -2.81 -16.61
CA ASN A 311 4.57 -1.63 -17.30
C ASN A 311 3.05 -1.68 -17.49
N HIS A 312 2.45 -2.87 -17.66
CA HIS A 312 0.99 -3.00 -17.80
C HIS A 312 0.26 -3.12 -16.45
N LEU A 313 1.00 -3.27 -15.36
CA LEU A 313 0.48 -3.28 -13.99
C LEU A 313 0.74 -1.95 -13.25
N ALA A 314 1.54 -1.06 -13.85
CA ALA A 314 1.87 0.23 -13.28
C ALA A 314 0.67 1.19 -13.31
N ASP A 315 0.55 2.00 -12.25
CA ASP A 315 -0.33 3.16 -12.22
C ASP A 315 0.28 4.36 -12.97
N GLY A 316 -0.39 5.52 -12.91
CA GLY A 316 0.03 6.75 -13.59
C GLY A 316 1.27 7.39 -12.96
N ARG A 317 1.66 6.98 -11.76
CA ARG A 317 2.93 7.33 -11.11
C ARG A 317 4.04 6.32 -11.46
N GLY A 318 3.78 5.37 -12.36
CA GLY A 318 4.71 4.34 -12.79
C GLY A 318 4.97 3.27 -11.73
N GLN A 319 4.10 3.15 -10.71
CA GLN A 319 4.29 2.22 -9.60
C GLN A 319 3.51 0.93 -9.83
N THR A 320 4.18 -0.21 -9.69
CA THR A 320 3.55 -1.54 -9.68
C THR A 320 3.65 -2.12 -8.28
N SER A 321 2.53 -2.58 -7.72
CA SER A 321 2.55 -3.24 -6.41
C SER A 321 3.00 -4.72 -6.51
N PRO A 322 3.73 -5.25 -5.52
CA PRO A 322 3.99 -6.68 -5.35
C PRO A 322 2.74 -7.53 -5.53
N ARG A 323 1.66 -7.16 -4.86
CA ARG A 323 0.40 -7.90 -4.90
C ARG A 323 -0.15 -7.99 -6.32
N SER A 324 -0.15 -6.88 -7.07
CA SER A 324 -0.59 -6.87 -8.47
C SER A 324 0.28 -7.77 -9.35
N LEU A 325 1.60 -7.73 -9.18
CA LEU A 325 2.53 -8.60 -9.92
C LEU A 325 2.29 -10.07 -9.57
N LEU A 326 2.29 -10.42 -8.29
CA LEU A 326 2.17 -11.79 -7.81
C LEU A 326 0.80 -12.38 -8.17
N ALA A 327 -0.28 -11.61 -8.04
CA ALA A 327 -1.61 -12.04 -8.47
C ALA A 327 -1.67 -12.30 -9.98
N ALA A 328 -1.06 -11.44 -10.80
CA ALA A 328 -1.01 -11.64 -12.25
C ALA A 328 -0.22 -12.90 -12.63
N ILE A 329 0.92 -13.14 -11.98
CA ILE A 329 1.77 -14.31 -12.23
C ILE A 329 1.09 -15.60 -11.75
N HIS A 330 0.50 -15.60 -10.55
CA HIS A 330 -0.25 -16.73 -10.02
C HIS A 330 -1.42 -17.09 -10.94
N LYS A 331 -2.21 -16.10 -11.36
CA LYS A 331 -3.32 -16.31 -12.31
C LYS A 331 -2.81 -16.85 -13.64
N ALA A 332 -1.75 -16.29 -14.19
CA ALA A 332 -1.15 -16.76 -15.44
C ALA A 332 -0.67 -18.21 -15.37
N ALA A 333 -0.12 -18.65 -14.23
CA ALA A 333 0.30 -20.04 -14.03
C ALA A 333 -0.89 -21.01 -14.10
N GLY A 334 -1.98 -20.69 -13.40
CA GLY A 334 -3.21 -21.48 -13.41
C GLY A 334 -3.88 -21.52 -14.79
N GLU A 335 -3.97 -20.38 -15.48
CA GLU A 335 -4.54 -20.31 -16.83
C GLU A 335 -3.67 -21.08 -17.85
N THR A 336 -2.34 -20.99 -17.75
CA THR A 336 -1.43 -21.78 -18.61
C THR A 336 -1.62 -23.28 -18.39
N LYS A 337 -1.85 -23.72 -17.15
CA LYS A 337 -2.11 -25.12 -16.82
C LYS A 337 -3.38 -25.66 -17.50
N ILE A 338 -4.39 -24.80 -17.67
CA ILE A 338 -5.69 -25.16 -18.25
C ILE A 338 -5.68 -25.03 -19.78
N HIS A 339 -5.23 -23.89 -20.30
CA HIS A 339 -5.40 -23.52 -21.71
C HIS A 339 -4.19 -23.87 -22.58
N HIS A 340 -2.99 -23.90 -22.00
CA HIS A 340 -1.74 -24.18 -22.71
C HIS A 340 -0.88 -25.24 -21.98
N PRO A 341 -1.42 -26.42 -21.62
CA PRO A 341 -0.71 -27.42 -20.82
C PRO A 341 0.58 -27.92 -21.48
N ASN A 342 0.60 -27.96 -22.82
CA ASN A 342 1.73 -28.40 -23.64
C ASN A 342 2.73 -27.27 -23.94
N SER A 343 2.55 -26.07 -23.36
CA SER A 343 3.54 -24.98 -23.49
C SER A 343 4.88 -25.41 -22.90
N GLY A 344 5.96 -25.21 -23.65
CA GLY A 344 7.33 -25.42 -23.18
C GLY A 344 7.78 -24.42 -22.11
N LYS A 345 6.98 -23.37 -21.85
CA LYS A 345 7.19 -22.40 -20.77
C LYS A 345 6.10 -22.51 -19.72
N ALA A 346 6.48 -22.24 -18.47
CA ALA A 346 5.57 -22.30 -17.33
C ALA A 346 4.44 -21.28 -17.45
N LEU A 347 4.74 -20.09 -17.98
CA LEU A 347 3.78 -19.02 -18.23
C LEU A 347 3.71 -18.72 -19.73
N HIS A 348 2.57 -19.02 -20.35
CA HIS A 348 2.32 -18.69 -21.75
C HIS A 348 1.94 -17.20 -21.90
N TRP A 349 2.37 -16.52 -22.97
CA TRP A 349 2.20 -15.06 -23.08
C TRP A 349 0.72 -14.63 -23.12
N ASP A 350 -0.18 -15.44 -23.68
CA ASP A 350 -1.61 -15.10 -23.69
C ASP A 350 -2.21 -15.19 -22.28
N ASP A 351 -1.75 -16.14 -21.46
CA ASP A 351 -2.19 -16.28 -20.07
C ASP A 351 -1.56 -15.26 -19.14
N ILE A 352 -0.36 -14.75 -19.46
CA ILE A 352 0.20 -13.56 -18.80
C ILE A 352 -0.71 -12.35 -19.03
N ARG A 353 -1.28 -12.17 -20.24
CA ARG A 353 -2.26 -11.10 -20.49
C ARG A 353 -3.53 -11.30 -19.66
N THR A 354 -4.02 -12.53 -19.56
CA THR A 354 -5.15 -12.88 -18.67
C THR A 354 -4.84 -12.58 -17.21
N GLY A 355 -3.62 -12.85 -16.75
CA GLY A 355 -3.15 -12.50 -15.42
C GLY A 355 -3.15 -10.99 -15.15
N VAL A 356 -2.65 -10.20 -16.11
CA VAL A 356 -2.67 -8.73 -16.02
C VAL A 356 -4.09 -8.18 -16.03
N GLN A 357 -4.98 -8.73 -16.86
CA GLN A 357 -6.41 -8.41 -16.86
C GLN A 357 -7.03 -8.64 -15.48
N HIS A 358 -6.76 -9.80 -14.87
CA HIS A 358 -7.24 -10.12 -13.53
C HIS A 358 -6.72 -9.14 -12.47
N ALA A 359 -5.44 -8.81 -12.50
CA ALA A 359 -4.86 -7.82 -11.58
C ALA A 359 -5.46 -6.41 -11.78
N SER A 360 -5.76 -6.01 -13.02
CA SER A 360 -6.47 -4.76 -13.32
C SER A 360 -7.88 -4.73 -12.73
N GLU A 361 -8.64 -5.83 -12.85
CA GLU A 361 -9.98 -5.94 -12.26
C GLU A 361 -9.95 -5.80 -10.74
N THR A 362 -8.99 -6.46 -10.08
CA THR A 362 -8.79 -6.31 -8.64
C THR A 362 -8.44 -4.87 -8.28
N ARG A 363 -7.50 -4.24 -9.01
CA ARG A 363 -7.08 -2.85 -8.74
C ARG A 363 -8.23 -1.85 -8.89
N VAL A 364 -9.12 -2.05 -9.87
CA VAL A 364 -10.29 -1.19 -10.07
C VAL A 364 -11.32 -1.34 -8.94
N LYS A 365 -11.55 -2.57 -8.45
CA LYS A 365 -12.42 -2.79 -7.27
C LYS A 365 -11.89 -2.02 -6.07
N GLU A 366 -10.59 -2.11 -5.82
CA GLU A 366 -9.94 -1.39 -4.72
C GLU A 366 -10.05 0.12 -4.84
N VAL A 367 -9.85 0.68 -6.03
CA VAL A 367 -10.03 2.13 -6.23
C VAL A 367 -11.47 2.56 -5.94
N LYS A 368 -12.45 1.75 -6.36
CA LYS A 368 -13.87 2.03 -6.07
C LYS A 368 -14.21 1.93 -4.57
N GLU A 369 -13.53 1.05 -3.84
CA GLU A 369 -13.66 0.95 -2.38
C GLU A 369 -12.97 2.11 -1.66
N ASP A 370 -11.75 2.47 -2.07
CA ASP A 370 -10.92 3.48 -1.41
C ASP A 370 -11.37 4.91 -1.69
N ILE A 371 -11.70 5.19 -2.95
CA ILE A 371 -11.99 6.52 -3.46
C ILE A 371 -13.20 6.43 -4.42
N PRO A 372 -14.43 6.26 -3.91
CA PRO A 372 -15.60 5.96 -4.73
C PRO A 372 -15.85 6.96 -5.87
N TRP A 373 -15.55 8.24 -5.67
CA TRP A 373 -15.74 9.28 -6.69
C TRP A 373 -14.91 9.03 -7.95
N VAL A 374 -13.69 8.53 -7.82
CA VAL A 374 -12.84 8.10 -8.94
C VAL A 374 -13.55 7.03 -9.75
N GLY A 375 -14.21 6.09 -9.07
CA GLY A 375 -15.04 5.06 -9.69
C GLY A 375 -16.13 5.65 -10.58
N TYR A 376 -16.87 6.65 -10.10
CA TYR A 376 -17.90 7.33 -10.89
C TYR A 376 -17.32 8.06 -12.10
N THR A 377 -16.16 8.73 -11.96
CA THR A 377 -15.51 9.43 -13.08
C THR A 377 -15.13 8.46 -14.21
N LEU A 378 -14.61 7.27 -13.90
CA LEU A 378 -14.16 6.30 -14.90
C LEU A 378 -15.34 5.51 -15.49
N GLU A 379 -16.37 5.19 -14.70
CA GLU A 379 -17.61 4.59 -15.22
C GLU A 379 -18.33 5.52 -16.21
N ALA A 380 -18.31 6.83 -16.00
CA ALA A 380 -18.88 7.79 -16.94
C ALA A 380 -18.22 7.73 -18.33
N LEU A 381 -16.95 7.30 -18.42
CA LEU A 381 -16.14 7.20 -19.63
C LEU A 381 -16.11 5.80 -20.26
N LYS A 382 -16.58 4.79 -19.53
CA LYS A 382 -16.57 3.38 -19.93
C LYS A 382 -17.15 3.18 -21.33
N LYS A 383 -16.38 2.54 -22.22
CA LYS A 383 -16.73 2.26 -23.64
C LYS A 383 -16.99 3.50 -24.52
N LYS A 384 -16.85 4.72 -24.00
CA LYS A 384 -17.15 5.96 -24.74
C LYS A 384 -15.90 6.62 -25.32
N ILE A 385 -14.76 6.45 -24.67
CA ILE A 385 -13.48 7.06 -25.09
C ILE A 385 -12.42 6.02 -25.45
N SER A 386 -11.40 6.48 -26.16
CA SER A 386 -10.15 5.75 -26.36
C SER A 386 -8.96 6.67 -26.09
N VAL A 387 -8.03 6.23 -25.23
CA VAL A 387 -6.85 7.02 -24.85
C VAL A 387 -5.68 6.82 -25.84
N PRO A 388 -4.84 7.83 -26.09
CA PRO A 388 -4.89 9.17 -25.52
C PRO A 388 -6.06 10.00 -26.04
N VAL A 389 -6.57 10.89 -25.20
CA VAL A 389 -7.80 11.65 -25.40
C VAL A 389 -7.60 13.10 -24.99
N ASP A 390 -8.23 14.03 -25.71
CA ASP A 390 -8.21 15.44 -25.33
C ASP A 390 -9.05 15.66 -24.06
N GLN A 391 -8.58 16.53 -23.18
CA GLN A 391 -9.26 16.80 -21.91
C GLN A 391 -10.72 17.25 -22.14
N GLY A 392 -10.98 18.14 -23.09
CA GLY A 392 -12.33 18.60 -23.40
C GLY A 392 -13.28 17.47 -23.87
N GLU A 393 -12.76 16.37 -24.44
CA GLU A 393 -13.58 15.20 -24.79
C GLU A 393 -14.00 14.43 -23.54
N VAL A 394 -13.10 14.29 -22.55
CA VAL A 394 -13.39 13.69 -21.25
C VAL A 394 -14.46 14.49 -20.50
N GLU A 395 -14.25 15.81 -20.40
CA GLU A 395 -15.17 16.74 -19.74
C GLU A 395 -16.57 16.69 -20.36
N ARG A 396 -16.67 16.63 -21.69
CA ARG A 396 -17.95 16.48 -22.41
C ARG A 396 -18.68 15.19 -22.03
N TYR A 397 -17.97 14.07 -21.89
CA TYR A 397 -18.61 12.80 -21.50
C TYR A 397 -19.02 12.77 -20.03
N TRP A 398 -18.28 13.44 -19.15
CA TRP A 398 -18.70 13.65 -17.76
C TRP A 398 -19.94 14.51 -17.66
N ASP A 399 -20.02 15.58 -18.44
CA ASP A 399 -21.20 16.44 -18.53
C ASP A 399 -22.43 15.69 -19.01
N GLN A 400 -22.31 14.95 -20.11
CA GLN A 400 -23.38 14.10 -20.65
C GLN A 400 -23.85 13.02 -19.67
N ALA A 401 -22.97 12.57 -18.77
CA ALA A 401 -23.29 11.60 -17.73
C ALA A 401 -23.92 12.23 -16.47
N GLY A 402 -23.99 13.58 -16.38
CA GLY A 402 -24.43 14.26 -15.17
C GLY A 402 -23.51 13.99 -13.99
N LEU A 403 -22.19 13.93 -14.22
CA LEU A 403 -21.22 13.56 -13.18
C LEU A 403 -21.29 14.49 -11.96
N LYS A 404 -21.38 15.81 -12.16
CA LYS A 404 -21.48 16.78 -11.04
C LYS A 404 -22.67 16.45 -10.13
N ASN A 405 -23.86 16.24 -10.69
CA ASN A 405 -25.06 15.84 -9.93
C ASN A 405 -24.87 14.51 -9.18
N THR A 406 -24.18 13.55 -9.80
CA THR A 406 -23.87 12.26 -9.16
C THR A 406 -22.96 12.46 -7.95
N LEU A 407 -21.91 13.27 -8.10
CA LEU A 407 -20.96 13.54 -7.03
C LEU A 407 -21.60 14.38 -5.90
N GLU A 408 -22.43 15.36 -6.23
CA GLU A 408 -23.19 16.15 -5.24
C GLU A 408 -24.16 15.28 -4.43
N PHE A 409 -24.92 14.41 -5.10
CA PHE A 409 -25.83 13.48 -4.42
C PHE A 409 -25.08 12.54 -3.46
N GLN A 410 -23.91 12.03 -3.87
CA GLN A 410 -23.09 11.18 -3.00
C GLN A 410 -22.51 11.96 -1.81
N SER A 411 -22.09 13.20 -2.02
CA SER A 411 -21.59 14.06 -0.93
C SER A 411 -22.66 14.35 0.13
N THR A 412 -23.89 14.64 -0.31
CA THR A 412 -25.03 14.94 0.58
C THR A 412 -25.60 13.71 1.29
N ALA A 413 -25.62 12.55 0.62
CA ALA A 413 -25.99 11.29 1.25
C ALA A 413 -25.00 10.84 2.34
N THR A 414 -23.72 11.21 2.20
CA THR A 414 -22.68 10.94 3.20
C THR A 414 -22.70 11.98 4.33
N ASN A 415 -23.03 13.24 4.03
CA ASN A 415 -23.06 14.36 4.99
C ASN A 415 -24.35 14.47 5.83
N GLY A 416 -25.30 13.53 5.74
CA GLY A 416 -26.56 13.54 6.49
C GLY A 416 -26.42 13.49 8.04
N LEU A 417 -25.21 13.59 8.59
CA LEU A 417 -24.88 13.62 10.01
C LEU A 417 -23.93 14.77 10.43
N ALA A 418 -23.52 15.67 9.53
CA ALA A 418 -22.63 16.79 9.87
C ALA A 418 -23.29 18.15 9.56
N ILE A 419 -23.51 18.95 10.61
CA ILE A 419 -23.85 20.37 10.50
C ILE A 419 -22.51 21.11 10.51
N ASP A 420 -21.95 21.39 9.33
CA ASP A 420 -21.22 22.62 9.00
C ASP A 420 -20.67 22.53 7.56
N ASP A 421 -20.50 23.69 6.95
CA ASP A 421 -20.31 23.99 5.52
C ASP A 421 -18.92 23.60 4.97
N GLU A 422 -18.29 22.55 5.51
CA GLU A 422 -17.00 22.04 5.05
C GLU A 422 -17.17 20.73 4.26
N ARG A 423 -16.77 20.78 2.99
CA ARG A 423 -16.82 19.65 2.06
C ARG A 423 -16.09 18.43 2.64
N SER A 424 -16.61 17.24 2.35
CA SER A 424 -15.97 15.96 2.73
C SER A 424 -14.49 15.93 2.29
N PRO A 425 -13.52 15.67 3.20
CA PRO A 425 -12.09 15.66 2.89
C PRO A 425 -11.64 14.66 1.81
N THR A 426 -12.49 13.68 1.46
CA THR A 426 -12.22 12.68 0.40
C THR A 426 -13.07 12.80 -0.84
N GLY A 427 -13.90 13.84 -0.94
CA GLY A 427 -14.42 14.27 -2.23
C GLY A 427 -13.29 14.77 -3.12
N PRO A 428 -13.56 15.01 -4.40
CA PRO A 428 -12.62 15.77 -5.20
C PRO A 428 -12.34 17.14 -4.55
N SER A 429 -11.13 17.67 -4.75
CA SER A 429 -10.68 18.96 -4.22
C SER A 429 -11.56 20.12 -4.70
N GLY A 430 -12.15 19.97 -5.90
CA GLY A 430 -13.14 20.86 -6.46
C GLY A 430 -14.14 20.13 -7.34
N MET A 431 -15.28 20.77 -7.61
CA MET A 431 -16.35 20.22 -8.45
C MET A 431 -16.21 20.62 -9.92
N GLU A 432 -15.25 21.48 -10.26
CA GLU A 432 -14.95 21.77 -11.65
C GLU A 432 -14.19 20.62 -12.29
N TYR A 433 -14.47 20.34 -13.56
CA TYR A 433 -13.85 19.19 -14.23
C TYR A 433 -12.33 19.32 -14.34
N THR A 434 -11.81 20.54 -14.39
CA THR A 434 -10.36 20.81 -14.31
C THR A 434 -9.76 20.32 -13.01
N ASP A 435 -10.48 20.50 -11.89
CA ASP A 435 -10.05 20.05 -10.57
C ASP A 435 -10.11 18.52 -10.51
N LEU A 436 -11.19 17.91 -11.02
CA LEU A 436 -11.31 16.44 -11.12
C LEU A 436 -10.16 15.82 -11.94
N VAL A 437 -9.80 16.44 -13.07
CA VAL A 437 -8.68 15.97 -13.89
C VAL A 437 -7.37 16.08 -13.12
N GLN A 438 -7.16 17.19 -12.40
CA GLN A 438 -5.96 17.40 -11.60
C GLN A 438 -5.87 16.36 -10.47
N ASP A 439 -6.95 16.14 -9.72
CA ASP A 439 -7.02 15.13 -8.67
C ASP A 439 -6.76 13.71 -9.22
N LEU A 440 -7.37 13.35 -10.35
CA LEU A 440 -7.13 12.05 -10.98
C LEU A 440 -5.69 11.88 -11.45
N ARG A 441 -5.00 12.96 -11.84
CA ARG A 441 -3.58 12.92 -12.18
C ARG A 441 -2.73 12.77 -10.93
N ASP A 442 -3.05 13.52 -9.89
CA ASP A 442 -2.33 13.48 -8.63
C ASP A 442 -2.45 12.08 -8.04
N LEU A 443 -3.64 11.49 -7.97
CA LEU A 443 -3.87 10.10 -7.55
C LEU A 443 -3.21 9.03 -8.45
N GLY A 444 -2.61 9.41 -9.58
CA GLY A 444 -1.97 8.49 -10.52
C GLY A 444 -2.98 7.66 -11.32
N ILE A 445 -4.23 8.12 -11.45
CA ILE A 445 -5.22 7.50 -12.32
C ILE A 445 -4.98 7.94 -13.76
N PHE A 446 -4.95 9.25 -14.03
CA PHE A 446 -4.60 9.79 -15.34
C PHE A 446 -3.13 10.15 -15.45
N THR A 447 -2.63 10.14 -16.68
CA THR A 447 -1.32 10.65 -17.06
C THR A 447 -1.47 11.66 -18.20
N VAL A 448 -0.47 12.51 -18.39
CA VAL A 448 -0.45 13.48 -19.50
C VAL A 448 0.70 13.12 -20.41
N ARG A 449 0.41 12.95 -21.71
CA ARG A 449 1.44 12.70 -22.73
C ARG A 449 2.17 14.00 -23.08
N ALA A 450 3.31 13.86 -23.77
CA ALA A 450 4.10 15.01 -24.22
C ALA A 450 3.33 15.99 -25.13
N ASP A 451 2.28 15.51 -25.80
CA ASP A 451 1.39 16.31 -26.66
C ASP A 451 0.20 16.94 -25.89
N GLY A 452 0.19 16.83 -24.56
CA GLY A 452 -0.84 17.42 -23.69
C GLY A 452 -2.10 16.57 -23.52
N ARG A 453 -2.26 15.46 -24.26
CA ARG A 453 -3.45 14.60 -24.14
C ARG A 453 -3.42 13.75 -22.88
N LEU A 454 -4.60 13.49 -22.34
CA LEU A 454 -4.80 12.58 -21.22
C LEU A 454 -4.63 11.13 -21.68
N ASP A 455 -3.99 10.31 -20.86
CA ASP A 455 -3.86 8.88 -21.06
C ASP A 455 -4.16 8.12 -19.76
N LEU A 456 -4.56 6.86 -19.89
CA LEU A 456 -4.98 6.00 -18.80
C LEU A 456 -4.12 4.73 -18.79
N PRO A 457 -3.37 4.45 -17.70
CA PRO A 457 -2.59 3.23 -17.54
C PRO A 457 -3.44 1.97 -17.70
N ASP A 458 -2.82 0.89 -18.18
CA ASP A 458 -3.54 -0.35 -18.47
C ASP A 458 -4.17 -0.97 -17.22
N VAL A 459 -3.55 -0.79 -16.05
CA VAL A 459 -4.07 -1.29 -14.78
C VAL A 459 -5.47 -0.76 -14.45
N TYR A 460 -5.88 0.39 -14.99
CA TYR A 460 -7.23 0.94 -14.85
C TYR A 460 -8.06 0.77 -16.12
N ARG A 461 -7.48 1.15 -17.26
CA ARG A 461 -8.14 1.21 -18.56
C ARG A 461 -8.84 -0.09 -18.94
N ILE A 462 -8.18 -1.20 -18.68
CA ILE A 462 -8.62 -2.52 -19.10
C ILE A 462 -9.93 -2.92 -18.42
N ALA A 463 -9.99 -2.83 -17.09
CA ALA A 463 -11.19 -3.18 -16.33
C ALA A 463 -12.35 -2.19 -16.51
N PHE A 464 -12.07 -0.93 -16.84
CA PHE A 464 -13.09 0.06 -17.23
C PHE A 464 -13.49 0.00 -18.71
N GLU A 465 -12.98 -0.97 -19.48
CA GLU A 465 -13.30 -1.15 -20.90
C GLU A 465 -13.09 0.14 -21.72
N ILE A 466 -12.05 0.91 -21.38
CA ILE A 466 -11.66 2.12 -22.10
C ILE A 466 -10.71 1.72 -23.23
N GLY A 467 -10.98 2.19 -24.45
CA GLY A 467 -10.18 1.83 -25.62
C GLY A 467 -8.79 2.47 -25.59
N ARG A 468 -7.89 2.01 -26.47
CA ARG A 468 -6.60 2.67 -26.71
C ARG A 468 -6.42 2.91 -28.21
N LYS A 469 -6.11 4.16 -28.60
CA LYS A 469 -5.79 4.55 -29.98
C LYS A 469 -4.38 4.02 -30.31
N GLY A 470 -4.32 2.77 -30.76
CA GLY A 470 -3.08 2.00 -30.97
C GLY A 470 -2.54 1.37 -29.67
N GLY A 471 -2.37 0.04 -29.62
CA GLY A 471 -1.89 -0.67 -28.42
C GLY A 471 -2.61 -1.99 -28.18
N VAL A 472 -2.60 -2.49 -26.93
CA VAL A 472 -3.27 -3.74 -26.54
C VAL A 472 -4.80 -3.56 -26.67
N PRO A 473 -5.47 -4.27 -27.59
CA PRO A 473 -6.92 -4.19 -27.75
C PRO A 473 -7.62 -4.71 -26.49
N LEU A 474 -8.79 -4.17 -26.17
CA LEU A 474 -9.66 -4.79 -25.18
C LEU A 474 -10.00 -6.21 -25.65
N ALA A 475 -9.85 -7.22 -24.80
CA ALA A 475 -10.28 -8.56 -25.13
C ALA A 475 -11.78 -8.54 -25.43
N ARG A 476 -12.18 -9.03 -26.60
CA ARG A 476 -13.61 -9.28 -26.85
C ARG A 476 -14.03 -10.39 -25.90
N LYS A 477 -14.94 -10.10 -24.97
CA LYS A 477 -15.68 -11.16 -24.27
C LYS A 477 -16.44 -11.93 -25.37
N ALA A 478 -16.13 -13.22 -25.48
CA ALA A 478 -16.81 -14.15 -26.37
C ALA A 478 -18.26 -14.35 -25.93
#